data_AF-A0A1J5V8V7-F1
#
_entry.id   AF-A0A1J5V8V7-F1
#
_cell.length_a   1.000
_cell.length_b   1.000
_cell.length_c   1.000
_cell.angle_alpha   90.00
_cell.angle_beta   90.00
_cell.angle_gamma   90.00
#
_symmetry.space_group_name_H-M   'P 1'
#
loop_
_entity.id
_entity.type
_entity.pdbx_description
1 polymer ?
#
loop_
_entity_poly.entity_id
_entity_poly.type
_entity_poly.pdbx_seq_one_letter_code
_entity_poly.pdbx_strand_id
1 'polypeptide(L)'
;MSSMKPMGRPREFNEDEVVRKAIELFGERGFTALSVDTTLSYLGLNRSSFYKIFGSKHGLLRTALEAVCQGARAGAVTPEAKNLVVVALVEVAPINQELRPLILEANSLCFEENPTALGKHLLDRASGTPKGETP
;
A
#
# COMPACT_ATOMS: atom_id res chain seq x y z
N MET A 1 -44.30 -20.30 19.12
CA MET A 1 -43.35 -21.04 18.27
C MET A 1 -42.41 -20.03 17.63
N SER A 2 -41.11 -20.27 17.79
CA SER A 2 -39.93 -19.52 17.34
C SER A 2 -40.03 -18.97 15.90
N SER A 3 -39.69 -17.69 15.63
CA SER A 3 -38.34 -17.09 15.43
C SER A 3 -37.89 -17.12 13.97
N MET A 4 -37.63 -15.94 13.38
CA MET A 4 -36.32 -15.64 12.81
C MET A 4 -36.15 -14.13 12.59
N LYS A 5 -35.29 -13.54 13.43
CA LYS A 5 -34.72 -12.21 13.28
C LYS A 5 -33.73 -12.25 12.10
N PRO A 6 -33.79 -11.35 11.10
CA PRO A 6 -32.71 -11.27 10.12
C PRO A 6 -31.46 -10.78 10.85
N MET A 7 -30.49 -11.68 10.96
CA MET A 7 -29.17 -11.44 11.52
C MET A 7 -28.47 -10.36 10.68
N GLY A 8 -27.74 -9.47 11.37
CA GLY A 8 -27.30 -8.17 10.87
C GLY A 8 -26.56 -8.18 9.53
N ARG A 9 -26.70 -7.09 8.77
CA ARG A 9 -25.82 -6.78 7.63
C ARG A 9 -24.36 -6.86 8.12
N PRO A 10 -23.49 -7.66 7.49
CA PRO A 10 -22.06 -7.58 7.78
C PRO A 10 -21.61 -6.14 7.52
N ARG A 11 -20.79 -5.56 8.40
CA ARG A 11 -20.03 -4.34 8.06
C ARG A 11 -19.13 -4.70 6.87
N GLU A 12 -19.58 -4.43 5.65
CA GLU A 12 -18.69 -4.39 4.49
C GLU A 12 -17.67 -3.28 4.76
N PHE A 13 -16.40 -3.65 4.92
CA PHE A 13 -15.31 -2.70 4.95
C PHE A 13 -15.21 -2.08 3.55
N ASN A 14 -14.82 -0.81 3.46
CA ASN A 14 -14.59 -0.15 2.18
C ASN A 14 -13.21 -0.56 1.66
N GLU A 15 -13.17 -1.30 0.55
CA GLU A 15 -11.92 -1.77 -0.06
C GLU A 15 -11.01 -0.63 -0.50
N ASP A 16 -11.56 0.43 -1.09
CA ASP A 16 -10.78 1.61 -1.51
C ASP A 16 -10.09 2.28 -0.31
N GLU A 17 -10.78 2.36 0.82
CA GLU A 17 -10.21 2.91 2.06
C GLU A 17 -9.10 2.02 2.63
N VAL A 18 -9.24 0.70 2.52
CA VAL A 18 -8.18 -0.25 2.89
C VAL A 18 -6.96 -0.06 2.00
N VAL A 19 -7.16 0.05 0.68
CA VAL A 19 -6.09 0.24 -0.29
C VAL A 19 -5.37 1.57 -0.04
N ARG A 20 -6.12 2.66 0.18
CA ARG A 20 -5.55 3.97 0.55
C ARG A 20 -4.69 3.89 1.80
N LYS A 21 -5.18 3.25 2.86
CA LYS A 21 -4.41 3.02 4.10
C LYS A 21 -3.20 2.12 3.89
N ALA A 22 -3.26 1.15 2.97
CA ALA A 22 -2.12 0.29 2.66
C ALA A 22 -1.02 1.06 1.92
N ILE A 23 -1.38 1.97 1.00
CA ILE A 23 -0.43 2.89 0.34
C ILE A 23 0.32 3.71 1.39
N GLU A 24 -0.41 4.33 2.32
CA GLU A 24 0.16 5.09 3.43
C GLU A 24 1.05 4.22 4.32
N LEU A 25 0.51 3.11 4.82
CA LEU A 25 1.20 2.25 5.78
C LEU A 25 2.52 1.69 5.23
N PHE A 26 2.49 1.11 4.03
CA PHE A 26 3.71 0.56 3.40
C PHE A 26 4.65 1.68 2.99
N GLY A 27 4.10 2.79 2.47
CA GLY A 27 4.87 3.98 2.15
C GLY A 27 5.58 4.55 3.37
N GLU A 28 4.98 4.59 4.55
CA GLU A 28 5.59 5.15 5.77
C GLU A 28 6.55 4.17 6.44
N ARG A 29 6.10 2.94 6.70
CA ARG A 29 6.81 2.00 7.58
C ARG A 29 7.69 0.98 6.85
N GLY A 30 7.65 0.96 5.52
CA GLY A 30 8.30 -0.07 4.71
C GLY A 30 7.43 -1.32 4.58
N PHE A 31 7.69 -2.11 3.55
CA PHE A 31 6.96 -3.35 3.32
C PHE A 31 7.47 -4.42 4.28
N THR A 32 8.76 -4.75 4.23
CA THR A 32 9.40 -5.87 4.92
C THR A 32 9.35 -5.75 6.44
N ALA A 33 9.33 -4.53 6.98
CA ALA A 33 9.27 -4.28 8.42
C ALA A 33 7.94 -4.71 9.08
N LEU A 34 6.87 -4.87 8.29
CA LEU A 34 5.54 -5.21 8.82
C LEU A 34 5.25 -6.70 8.72
N SER A 35 4.75 -7.31 9.80
CA SER A 35 4.14 -8.64 9.71
C SER A 35 2.75 -8.56 9.06
N VAL A 36 2.20 -9.70 8.62
CA VAL A 36 0.80 -9.75 8.15
C VAL A 36 -0.15 -9.31 9.27
N ASP A 37 0.04 -9.79 10.49
CA ASP A 37 -0.82 -9.43 11.63
C ASP A 37 -0.76 -7.94 11.98
N THR A 38 0.43 -7.34 11.97
CA THR A 38 0.61 -5.90 12.17
C THR A 38 -0.13 -5.11 11.08
N THR A 39 -0.02 -5.57 9.82
CA THR A 39 -0.70 -4.96 8.69
C THR A 39 -2.22 -5.02 8.88
N LEU A 40 -2.77 -6.19 9.23
CA LEU A 40 -4.20 -6.38 9.44
C LEU A 40 -4.76 -5.55 10.59
N SER A 41 -4.02 -5.48 11.70
CA SER A 41 -4.38 -4.66 12.85
C SER A 41 -4.52 -3.18 12.47
N TYR A 42 -3.56 -2.66 11.71
CA TYR A 42 -3.58 -1.27 11.24
C TYR A 42 -4.71 -0.98 10.25
N LEU A 43 -5.00 -1.93 9.36
CA LEU A 43 -6.07 -1.80 8.36
C LEU A 43 -7.47 -2.07 8.93
N GLY A 44 -7.58 -2.56 10.17
CA GLY A 44 -8.86 -2.95 10.78
C GLY A 44 -9.49 -4.17 10.09
N LEU A 45 -8.66 -5.05 9.53
CA LEU A 45 -9.10 -6.24 8.81
C LEU A 45 -8.94 -7.50 9.66
N ASN A 46 -9.86 -8.45 9.49
CA ASN A 46 -9.65 -9.81 9.98
C ASN A 46 -8.93 -10.66 8.91
N ARG A 47 -8.24 -11.72 9.35
CA ARG A 47 -7.48 -12.63 8.48
C ARG A 47 -8.33 -13.26 7.37
N SER A 48 -9.56 -13.68 7.68
CA SER A 48 -10.45 -14.35 6.72
C SER A 48 -10.79 -13.43 5.54
N SER A 49 -11.24 -12.22 5.82
CA SER A 49 -11.52 -11.21 4.79
C SER A 49 -10.26 -10.86 3.99
N PHE A 50 -9.14 -10.63 4.66
CA PHE A 50 -7.87 -10.31 3.98
C PHE A 50 -7.44 -11.38 2.99
N TYR A 51 -7.37 -12.64 3.41
CA TYR A 51 -6.95 -13.72 2.52
C TYR A 51 -7.97 -13.99 1.41
N LYS A 52 -9.26 -13.75 1.66
CA LYS A 52 -10.30 -13.85 0.62
C LYS A 52 -10.14 -12.81 -0.49
N ILE A 53 -9.72 -11.59 -0.16
CA ILE A 53 -9.70 -10.45 -1.09
C ILE A 53 -8.33 -10.29 -1.72
N PHE A 54 -7.29 -10.18 -0.88
CA PHE A 54 -5.95 -9.86 -1.31
C PHE A 54 -5.08 -11.11 -1.48
N GLY A 55 -5.46 -12.26 -0.91
CA GLY A 55 -4.73 -13.53 -0.98
C GLY A 55 -3.41 -13.56 -0.22
N SER A 56 -2.67 -12.45 -0.17
CA SER A 56 -1.42 -12.31 0.57
C SER A 56 -1.08 -10.84 0.78
N LYS A 57 -0.03 -10.56 1.56
CA LYS A 57 0.50 -9.21 1.72
C LYS A 57 1.07 -8.65 0.42
N HIS A 58 1.66 -9.50 -0.42
CA HIS A 58 2.08 -9.13 -1.77
C HIS A 58 0.89 -8.82 -2.68
N GLY A 59 -0.24 -9.51 -2.52
CA GLY A 59 -1.47 -9.19 -3.26
C GLY A 59 -2.10 -7.86 -2.82
N LEU A 60 -2.03 -7.52 -1.53
CA LEU A 60 -2.40 -6.18 -1.06
C LEU A 60 -1.46 -5.10 -1.63
N LEU A 61 -0.14 -5.35 -1.64
CA LEU A 61 0.82 -4.44 -2.27
C LEU A 61 0.54 -4.26 -3.77
N ARG A 62 0.23 -5.34 -4.50
CA ARG A 62 -0.19 -5.27 -5.90
C ARG A 62 -1.38 -4.34 -6.09
N THR A 63 -2.44 -4.56 -5.32
CA THR A 63 -3.67 -3.76 -5.39
C THR A 63 -3.38 -2.28 -5.12
N ALA A 64 -2.52 -2.00 -4.13
CA ALA A 64 -2.06 -0.64 -3.83
C ALA A 64 -1.26 0.00 -4.99
N LEU A 65 -0.36 -0.75 -5.63
CA LEU A 65 0.41 -0.27 -6.78
C LEU A 65 -0.47 -0.05 -8.03
N GLU A 66 -1.46 -0.91 -8.26
CA GLU A 66 -2.45 -0.74 -9.33
C GLU A 66 -3.26 0.55 -9.13
N ALA A 67 -3.72 0.81 -7.89
CA ALA A 67 -4.41 2.04 -7.54
C ALA A 67 -3.51 3.28 -7.73
N VAL A 68 -2.23 3.18 -7.36
CA VAL A 68 -1.23 4.24 -7.63
C VAL A 68 -1.08 4.51 -9.12
N CYS A 69 -0.95 3.46 -9.94
CA CYS A 69 -0.83 3.61 -11.39
C CYS A 69 -2.09 4.25 -12.00
N GLN A 70 -3.28 3.84 -11.55
CA GLN A 70 -4.54 4.42 -11.99
C GLN A 70 -4.64 5.90 -11.63
N GLY A 71 -4.30 6.28 -10.38
CA GLY A 71 -4.26 7.67 -9.94
C GLY A 71 -3.28 8.51 -10.75
N ALA A 72 -2.06 8.00 -10.96
CA ALA A 72 -1.03 8.69 -11.73
C ALA A 72 -1.44 8.93 -13.19
N ARG A 73 -2.05 7.93 -13.85
CA ARG A 73 -2.60 8.08 -15.21
C ARG A 73 -3.75 9.11 -15.27
N ALA A 74 -4.48 9.29 -14.17
CA ALA A 74 -5.50 10.33 -14.05
C ALA A 74 -4.92 11.71 -13.66
N GLY A 75 -3.59 11.86 -13.58
CA GLY A 75 -2.91 13.10 -13.21
C GLY A 75 -2.82 13.35 -11.70
N ALA A 76 -3.18 12.36 -10.87
CA ALA A 76 -3.14 12.45 -9.42
C ALA A 76 -1.96 11.63 -8.86
N VAL A 77 -0.79 12.26 -8.74
CA VAL A 77 0.38 11.67 -8.08
C VAL A 77 0.57 12.31 -6.71
N THR A 78 0.30 11.55 -5.64
CA THR A 78 0.44 12.04 -4.26
C THR A 78 1.82 11.71 -3.66
N PRO A 79 2.23 12.39 -2.58
CA PRO A 79 3.45 12.03 -1.84
C PRO A 79 3.43 10.60 -1.29
N GLU A 80 2.27 10.11 -0.84
CA GLU A 80 2.07 8.76 -0.30
C GLU A 80 2.28 7.70 -1.39
N ALA A 81 1.76 7.96 -2.60
CA ALA A 81 2.00 7.13 -3.77
C ALA A 81 3.50 7.04 -4.09
N LYS A 82 4.20 8.19 -4.14
CA LYS A 82 5.65 8.23 -4.35
C LYS A 82 6.42 7.47 -3.26
N ASN A 83 6.01 7.59 -2.00
CA ASN A 83 6.61 6.85 -0.88
C ASN A 83 6.46 5.33 -1.06
N LEU A 84 5.27 4.86 -1.41
CA LEU A 84 5.03 3.45 -1.68
C LEU A 84 5.93 2.93 -2.81
N VAL A 85 6.02 3.69 -3.91
CA VAL A 85 6.84 3.32 -5.07
C VAL A 85 8.31 3.20 -4.70
N VAL A 86 8.86 4.16 -3.95
CA VAL A 86 10.25 4.11 -3.48
C VAL A 86 10.49 2.87 -2.62
N VAL A 87 9.60 2.60 -1.65
CA VAL A 87 9.68 1.39 -0.80
C VAL A 87 9.64 0.12 -1.65
N ALA A 88 8.70 0.03 -2.59
CA ALA A 88 8.55 -1.14 -3.44
C ALA A 88 9.77 -1.36 -4.35
N LEU A 89 10.38 -0.29 -4.88
CA LEU A 89 11.62 -0.35 -5.67
C LEU A 89 12.79 -0.92 -4.86
N VAL A 90 12.95 -0.51 -3.60
CA VAL A 90 14.11 -0.92 -2.80
C VAL A 90 13.93 -2.28 -2.13
N GLU A 91 12.73 -2.62 -1.68
CA GLU A 91 12.50 -3.81 -0.86
C GLU A 91 11.95 -4.98 -1.66
N VAL A 92 11.10 -4.73 -2.67
CA VAL A 92 10.27 -5.77 -3.30
C VAL A 92 10.74 -6.08 -4.71
N ALA A 93 10.98 -5.06 -5.54
CA ALA A 93 11.39 -5.24 -6.93
C ALA A 93 12.65 -6.13 -7.11
N PRO A 94 13.69 -6.06 -6.26
CA PRO A 94 14.88 -6.90 -6.43
C PRO A 94 14.58 -8.39 -6.25
N ILE A 95 13.64 -8.75 -5.37
CA ILE A 95 13.38 -10.13 -4.97
C ILE A 95 12.12 -10.75 -5.60
N ASN A 96 11.11 -9.94 -5.93
CA ASN A 96 9.84 -10.41 -6.46
C ASN A 96 9.74 -10.10 -7.97
N GLN A 97 10.07 -11.10 -8.79
CA GLN A 97 10.07 -10.95 -10.25
C GLN A 97 8.67 -10.71 -10.83
N GLU A 98 7.62 -11.17 -10.15
CA GLU A 98 6.24 -11.06 -10.60
C GLU A 98 5.73 -9.60 -10.45
N LEU A 99 6.05 -8.95 -9.33
CA LEU A 99 5.63 -7.55 -9.09
C LEU A 99 6.57 -6.52 -9.73
N ARG A 100 7.80 -6.91 -10.07
CA ARG A 100 8.80 -5.98 -10.62
C ARG A 100 8.29 -5.13 -11.80
N PRO A 101 7.61 -5.68 -12.83
CA PRO A 101 7.11 -4.87 -13.94
C PRO A 101 6.14 -3.77 -13.49
N LEU A 102 5.19 -4.11 -12.61
CA LEU A 102 4.22 -3.16 -12.05
C LEU A 102 4.91 -2.08 -11.21
N ILE A 103 5.93 -2.44 -10.43
CA ILE A 103 6.70 -1.47 -9.62
C ILE A 103 7.47 -0.50 -10.53
N LEU A 104 8.08 -0.98 -11.61
CA LEU A 104 8.79 -0.14 -12.57
C LEU A 104 7.84 0.79 -13.33
N GLU A 105 6.65 0.29 -13.69
CA GLU A 105 5.60 1.12 -14.28
C GLU A 105 5.13 2.23 -13.33
N ALA A 106 4.84 1.89 -12.07
CA ALA A 106 4.47 2.87 -11.05
C ALA A 106 5.57 3.92 -10.85
N ASN A 107 6.84 3.52 -10.91
CA ASN A 107 7.96 4.44 -10.90
C ASN A 107 7.94 5.41 -12.09
N SER A 108 7.82 4.90 -13.32
CA SER A 108 7.76 5.76 -14.51
C SER A 108 6.60 6.75 -14.45
N LEU A 109 5.43 6.31 -13.98
CA LEU A 109 4.24 7.17 -13.84
C LEU A 109 4.37 8.22 -12.73
N CYS A 110 4.90 7.85 -11.56
CA CYS A 110 5.00 8.77 -10.42
C CYS A 110 6.18 9.74 -10.50
N PHE A 111 7.24 9.37 -11.21
CA PHE A 111 8.47 10.16 -11.32
C PHE A 111 8.78 10.63 -12.75
N GLU A 112 7.86 10.44 -13.70
CA GLU A 112 7.97 10.93 -15.10
C GLU A 112 9.31 10.55 -15.75
N GLU A 113 9.76 9.30 -15.52
CA GLU A 113 11.05 8.80 -15.99
C GLU A 113 12.26 9.69 -15.60
N ASN A 114 12.17 10.41 -14.48
CA ASN A 114 13.20 11.33 -13.99
C ASN A 114 13.94 10.76 -12.77
N PRO A 115 15.16 10.18 -12.94
CA PRO A 115 15.93 9.63 -11.84
C PRO A 115 16.34 10.66 -10.79
N THR A 116 16.53 11.93 -11.17
CA THR A 116 16.84 13.01 -10.24
C THR A 116 15.65 13.30 -9.32
N ALA A 117 14.43 13.28 -9.86
CA ALA A 117 13.22 13.44 -9.05
C ALA A 117 13.04 12.28 -8.06
N LEU A 118 13.26 11.04 -8.52
CA LEU A 118 13.26 9.86 -7.64
C LEU A 118 14.32 9.97 -6.54
N GLY A 119 15.56 10.30 -6.90
CA GLY A 119 16.66 10.43 -5.95
C GLY A 119 16.42 11.54 -4.92
N LYS A 120 15.91 12.69 -5.36
CA LYS A 120 15.52 13.77 -4.45
C LYS A 120 14.43 13.33 -3.48
N HIS A 121 13.38 12.67 -3.96
CA HIS A 121 12.31 12.17 -3.10
C HIS A 121 12.81 11.15 -2.07
N LEU A 122 13.73 10.26 -2.48
CA LEU A 122 14.38 9.32 -1.56
C LEU A 122 15.22 10.02 -0.48
N LEU A 123 15.98 11.05 -0.84
CA LEU A 123 16.77 11.84 0.12
C LEU A 123 15.89 12.65 1.07
N ASP A 124 14.83 13.28 0.56
CA ASP A 124 13.87 14.05 1.35
C ASP A 124 13.18 13.14 2.38
N ARG A 125 12.82 11.91 1.97
CA ARG A 125 12.29 10.87 2.85
C ARG A 125 13.28 10.47 3.94
N ALA A 126 14.55 10.25 3.59
CA ALA A 126 15.58 9.85 4.55
C ALA A 126 15.92 10.98 5.54
N SER A 127 15.74 12.24 5.14
CA SER A 127 16.03 13.42 5.96
C SER A 127 14.85 13.84 6.86
N GLY A 128 13.66 13.27 6.66
CA GLY A 128 12.48 13.55 7.48
C GLY A 128 12.64 13.02 8.90
N THR A 129 12.33 13.85 9.91
CA THR A 129 12.19 13.39 11.30
C THR A 129 11.03 12.38 11.39
N PRO A 130 11.21 11.24 12.09
CA PRO A 130 10.14 10.27 12.25
C PRO A 130 8.93 10.93 12.92
N LYS A 131 7.80 10.98 12.21
CA LYS A 131 6.50 11.30 12.82
C LYS A 131 6.08 10.12 13.69
N GLY A 132 6.32 10.21 14.99
CA GLY A 132 5.63 9.36 15.97
C GLY A 132 6.48 8.53 16.93
N GLU A 133 7.66 9.00 17.36
CA GLU A 133 8.12 8.64 18.70
C GLU A 133 7.40 9.55 19.71
N THR A 134 6.24 9.12 20.16
CA THR A 134 5.69 9.62 21.42
C THR A 134 6.47 8.93 22.55
N PRO A 135 7.02 9.66 23.55
CA PRO A 135 7.66 9.06 24.71
C PRO A 135 6.68 8.22 25.55
#